data_AF-A0A3M6JXI2-F1
#
_entry.id   AF-A0A3M6JXI2-F1
#
_cell.length_a   1.000
_cell.length_b   1.000
_cell.length_c   1.000
_cell.angle_alpha   90.00
_cell.angle_beta   90.00
_cell.angle_gamma   90.00
#
_symmetry.space_group_name_H-M   'P 1'
#
loop_
_entity.id
_entity.type
_entity.pdbx_description
1 polymer ?
#
loop_
_entity_poly.entity_id
_entity_poly.type
_entity_poly.pdbx_seq_one_letter_code
_entity_poly.pdbx_strand_id
1 'polypeptide(L)'
;YDHLKQEIRALLIEHEFSRRIAIQIKKHVKRWKNGEDAREPVARFLKTYSTYLMDHMKKEENFFDKAEAEIISKEEELEMYEQFKTVMTVTKKMEDMIKEIDYLENQDWVRN
;
A
#
# COMPACT_ATOMS: atom_id res chain seq x y z
N TYR A 1 7.63 23.14 -9.95
CA TYR A 1 7.67 21.71 -10.31
C TYR A 1 8.99 21.01 -10.02
N ASP A 2 10.17 21.51 -10.45
CA ASP A 2 11.42 20.72 -10.35
C ASP A 2 12.02 20.56 -8.92
N HIS A 3 11.61 21.40 -7.96
CA HIS A 3 12.15 21.38 -6.59
C HIS A 3 11.63 20.23 -5.71
N LEU A 4 10.45 19.65 -6.01
CA LEU A 4 9.93 18.48 -5.27
C LEU A 4 10.45 17.13 -5.78
N LYS A 5 11.12 17.11 -6.92
CA LYS A 5 11.51 15.86 -7.61
C LYS A 5 12.40 14.95 -6.75
N GLN A 6 13.27 15.55 -5.92
CA GLN A 6 14.12 14.79 -5.00
C GLN A 6 13.32 14.21 -3.83
N GLU A 7 12.40 15.00 -3.25
CA GLU A 7 11.51 14.55 -2.17
C GLU A 7 10.58 13.42 -2.64
N ILE A 8 9.96 13.56 -3.82
CA ILE A 8 9.15 12.51 -4.45
C ILE A 8 9.97 11.23 -4.63
N ARG A 9 11.19 11.35 -5.16
CA ARG A 9 12.07 10.18 -5.35
C ARG A 9 12.40 9.51 -4.02
N ALA A 10 12.67 10.27 -2.96
CA ALA A 10 12.93 9.73 -1.64
C ALA A 10 11.73 8.95 -1.10
N LEU A 11 10.52 9.52 -1.17
CA LEU A 11 9.28 8.86 -0.73
C LEU A 11 9.01 7.56 -1.50
N LEU A 12 9.23 7.54 -2.82
CA LEU A 12 9.07 6.31 -3.63
C LEU A 12 10.10 5.22 -3.28
N ILE A 13 11.33 5.59 -2.90
CA ILE A 13 12.32 4.63 -2.39
C ILE A 13 11.86 4.05 -1.06
N GLU A 14 11.32 4.90 -0.17
CA GLU A 14 10.74 4.46 1.09
C GLU A 14 9.56 3.50 0.85
N HIS A 15 8.67 3.76 -0.12
CA HIS A 15 7.59 2.83 -0.51
C HIS A 15 8.11 1.45 -0.91
N GLU A 16 9.20 1.37 -1.67
CA GLU A 16 9.82 0.08 -2.01
C GLU A 16 10.36 -0.65 -0.77
N PHE A 17 10.96 0.08 0.18
CA PHE A 17 11.39 -0.50 1.44
C PHE A 17 10.21 -1.05 2.26
N SER A 18 9.11 -0.29 2.36
CA SER A 18 7.85 -0.74 2.98
C SER A 18 7.33 -2.04 2.37
N ARG A 19 7.29 -2.11 1.03
CA ARG A 19 6.86 -3.31 0.29
C ARG A 19 7.74 -4.53 0.62
N ARG A 20 9.06 -4.35 0.76
CA ARG A 20 9.96 -5.43 1.15
C ARG A 20 9.69 -5.94 2.57
N ILE A 21 9.40 -5.05 3.52
CA ILE A 21 9.00 -5.45 4.88
C ILE A 21 7.70 -6.24 4.84
N ALA A 22 6.69 -5.78 4.09
CA ALA A 22 5.40 -6.46 3.95
C ALA A 22 5.55 -7.88 3.37
N ILE A 23 6.45 -8.07 2.39
CA ILE A 23 6.79 -9.40 1.86
C ILE A 23 7.37 -10.31 2.95
N GLN A 24 8.25 -9.81 3.82
CA GLN A 24 8.79 -10.58 4.93
C GLN A 24 7.71 -10.93 5.96
N ILE A 25 6.82 -10.00 6.29
CA ILE A 25 5.66 -10.27 7.18
C ILE A 25 4.84 -11.43 6.58
N LYS A 26 4.42 -11.33 5.31
CA LYS A 26 3.63 -12.36 4.64
C LYS A 26 4.34 -13.73 4.67
N LYS A 27 5.64 -13.76 4.37
CA LYS A 27 6.46 -14.97 4.41
C LYS A 27 6.45 -15.61 5.79
N HIS A 28 6.76 -14.85 6.84
CA HIS A 28 6.90 -15.40 8.19
C HIS A 28 5.55 -15.72 8.84
N VAL A 29 4.49 -14.98 8.54
CA VAL A 29 3.12 -15.33 8.95
C VAL A 29 2.69 -16.66 8.33
N LYS A 30 2.98 -16.90 7.04
CA LYS A 30 2.68 -18.18 6.38
C LYS A 30 3.40 -19.36 7.06
N ARG A 31 4.70 -19.20 7.35
CA ARG A 31 5.50 -20.21 8.07
C ARG A 31 4.91 -20.50 9.45
N TRP A 32 4.57 -19.46 10.20
CA TRP A 32 3.97 -19.61 11.53
C TRP A 32 2.60 -20.32 11.47
N LYS A 33 1.74 -19.97 10.51
CA LYS A 33 0.46 -20.67 10.27
C LYS A 33 0.63 -22.15 9.93
N ASN A 34 1.76 -22.52 9.33
CA ASN A 34 2.11 -23.90 8.99
C ASN A 34 2.74 -24.68 10.17
N GLY A 35 2.82 -24.09 11.36
CA GLY A 35 3.35 -24.73 12.57
C GLY A 35 4.85 -24.56 12.78
N GLU A 36 5.56 -23.80 11.93
CA GLU A 36 6.97 -23.48 12.16
C GLU A 36 7.13 -22.46 13.29
N ASP A 37 8.23 -22.55 14.04
CA ASP A 37 8.57 -21.52 15.04
C ASP A 37 9.09 -20.24 14.37
N ALA A 38 8.16 -19.41 13.88
CA ALA A 38 8.43 -18.16 13.19
C ALA A 38 7.81 -16.93 13.89
N ARG A 39 7.45 -17.05 15.18
CA ARG A 39 6.83 -15.98 15.98
C ARG A 39 7.73 -14.75 16.10
N GLU A 40 9.02 -14.98 16.38
CA GLU A 40 9.99 -13.91 16.52
C GLU A 40 10.14 -13.07 15.24
N PRO A 41 10.41 -13.65 14.05
CA PRO A 41 10.52 -12.84 12.84
C PRO A 41 9.20 -12.16 12.46
N VAL A 42 8.04 -12.77 12.75
CA VAL A 42 6.74 -12.08 12.60
C VAL A 42 6.70 -10.81 13.46
N ALA A 43 6.99 -10.93 14.76
CA ALA A 43 6.99 -9.79 15.68
C ALA A 43 8.01 -8.72 15.28
N ARG A 44 9.21 -9.13 14.86
CA ARG A 44 10.27 -8.23 14.41
C ARG A 44 9.83 -7.40 13.20
N PHE A 45 9.34 -8.04 12.15
CA PHE A 45 8.95 -7.32 10.94
C PHE A 45 7.69 -6.47 11.14
N LEU A 46 6.72 -6.91 11.97
CA LEU A 46 5.59 -6.07 12.35
C LEU A 46 6.04 -4.82 13.10
N LYS A 47 6.97 -4.96 14.06
CA LYS A 47 7.55 -3.82 14.77
C LYS A 47 8.25 -2.87 13.80
N THR A 48 9.14 -3.37 12.95
CA THR A 48 9.82 -2.56 11.92
C THR A 48 8.82 -1.83 11.03
N TYR A 49 7.78 -2.52 10.57
CA TYR A 49 6.74 -1.93 9.72
C TYR A 49 5.99 -0.80 10.44
N SER A 50 5.60 -1.01 11.70
CA SER A 50 4.90 0.01 12.48
C SER A 50 5.75 1.27 12.68
N THR A 51 7.02 1.11 13.05
CA THR A 51 7.94 2.24 13.25
C THR A 51 8.19 2.98 11.94
N TYR A 52 8.41 2.25 10.84
CA TYR A 52 8.55 2.83 9.51
C TYR A 52 7.30 3.60 9.10
N LEU A 53 6.10 3.02 9.27
CA LEU A 53 4.85 3.62 8.82
C LEU A 53 4.59 4.95 9.53
N MET A 54 4.83 5.01 10.84
CA MET A 54 4.68 6.26 11.61
C MET A 54 5.63 7.36 11.12
N ASP A 55 6.89 7.03 10.84
CA ASP A 55 7.86 8.00 10.31
C ASP A 55 7.53 8.44 8.88
N HIS A 56 7.15 7.49 8.03
CA HIS A 56 6.83 7.73 6.63
C HIS A 56 5.58 8.60 6.46
N MET A 57 4.49 8.30 7.18
CA MET A 57 3.26 9.11 7.12
C MET A 57 3.53 10.56 7.52
N LYS A 58 4.36 10.79 8.56
CA LYS A 58 4.75 12.15 8.96
C LYS A 58 5.50 12.88 7.85
N LYS A 59 6.38 12.19 7.11
CA LYS A 59 7.10 12.79 5.97
C LYS A 59 6.17 13.10 4.82
N GLU A 60 5.23 12.19 4.51
CA GLU A 60 4.23 12.38 3.47
C GLU A 60 3.29 13.55 3.80
N GLU A 61 2.79 13.66 5.04
CA GLU A 61 1.97 14.81 5.48
C GLU A 61 2.69 16.14 5.25
N ASN A 62 3.95 16.26 5.70
CA ASN A 62 4.74 17.47 5.47
C ASN A 62 4.98 17.76 3.97
N PHE A 63 5.10 16.71 3.14
CA PHE A 63 5.25 16.87 1.71
C PHE A 63 3.95 17.38 1.06
N PHE A 64 2.80 16.84 1.46
CA PHE A 64 1.49 17.26 0.96
C PHE A 64 1.19 18.71 1.35
N ASP A 65 1.42 19.09 2.61
CA ASP A 65 1.22 20.46 3.10
C ASP A 65 2.02 21.48 2.26
N LYS A 66 3.29 21.16 1.94
CA LYS A 66 4.12 22.01 1.08
C LYS A 66 3.62 22.06 -0.36
N ALA A 67 3.25 20.91 -0.92
CA ALA A 67 2.78 20.83 -2.29
C ALA A 67 1.48 21.62 -2.50
N GLU A 68 0.54 21.53 -1.55
CA GLU A 68 -0.70 22.30 -1.55
C GLU A 68 -0.43 23.80 -1.41
N ALA A 69 0.45 24.20 -0.49
CA ALA A 69 0.72 25.61 -0.23
C ALA A 69 1.47 26.31 -1.38
N GLU A 70 2.37 25.60 -2.09
CA GLU A 70 3.36 26.23 -2.96
C GLU A 70 3.21 25.92 -4.45
N ILE A 71 2.49 24.85 -4.82
CA ILE A 71 2.58 24.30 -6.19
C ILE A 71 1.23 24.01 -6.82
N ILE A 72 0.32 23.36 -6.10
CA ILE A 72 -0.92 22.85 -6.66
C ILE A 72 -1.99 23.94 -6.60
N SER A 73 -2.59 24.28 -7.75
CA SER A 73 -3.79 25.12 -7.78
C SER A 73 -5.03 24.35 -7.30
N LYS A 74 -6.08 25.06 -6.88
CA LYS A 74 -7.32 24.43 -6.41
C LYS A 74 -7.99 23.57 -7.49
N GLU A 75 -7.90 24.00 -8.75
CA GLU A 75 -8.39 23.24 -9.89
C GLU A 75 -7.60 21.94 -10.09
N GLU A 76 -6.26 21.98 -10.01
CA GLU A 76 -5.41 20.79 -10.09
C GLU A 76 -5.67 19.83 -8.91
N GLU A 77 -5.86 20.35 -7.71
CA GLU A 77 -6.20 19.55 -6.52
C GLU A 77 -7.52 18.80 -6.73
N LEU A 78 -8.56 19.49 -7.23
CA LEU A 78 -9.86 18.89 -7.51
C LEU A 78 -9.75 17.80 -8.60
N GLU A 79 -9.00 18.05 -9.67
CA GLU A 79 -8.75 17.06 -10.72
C GLU A 79 -8.03 15.82 -10.18
N MET A 80 -7.00 16.01 -9.35
CA MET A 80 -6.28 14.91 -8.70
C MET A 80 -7.20 14.09 -7.79
N TYR A 81 -8.08 14.75 -7.04
CA TYR A 81 -9.06 14.09 -6.18
C TYR A 81 -10.07 13.25 -6.98
N GLU A 82 -10.58 13.77 -8.09
CA GLU A 82 -11.49 13.01 -8.97
C GLU A 82 -10.80 11.80 -9.62
N GLN A 83 -9.54 11.96 -10.05
CA GLN A 83 -8.72 10.85 -10.55
C GLN A 83 -8.52 9.79 -9.46
N PHE A 84 -8.18 10.20 -8.23
CA PHE A 84 -8.00 9.29 -7.10
C PHE A 84 -9.28 8.48 -6.83
N LYS A 85 -10.44 9.14 -6.72
CA LYS A 85 -11.73 8.45 -6.53
C LYS A 85 -12.04 7.45 -7.65
N THR A 86 -11.72 7.81 -8.88
CA THR A 86 -11.92 6.95 -10.05
C THR A 86 -11.06 5.69 -9.93
N VAL A 87 -9.77 5.84 -9.64
CA VAL A 87 -8.84 4.71 -9.44
C VAL A 87 -9.35 3.81 -8.31
N MET A 88 -9.69 4.38 -7.15
CA MET A 88 -10.21 3.61 -6.01
C MET A 88 -11.47 2.82 -6.35
N THR A 89 -12.40 3.42 -7.10
CA THR A 89 -13.63 2.75 -7.54
C THR A 89 -13.33 1.58 -8.47
N VAL A 90 -12.42 1.77 -9.43
CA VAL A 90 -12.02 0.72 -10.37
C VAL A 90 -11.29 -0.41 -9.66
N THR A 91 -10.34 -0.10 -8.77
CA THR A 91 -9.63 -1.09 -7.96
C THR A 91 -10.60 -1.92 -7.12
N LYS A 92 -11.58 -1.27 -6.47
CA LYS A 92 -12.59 -1.97 -5.67
C LYS A 92 -13.41 -2.94 -6.52
N LYS A 93 -13.88 -2.50 -7.69
CA LYS A 93 -14.59 -3.38 -8.64
C LYS A 93 -13.74 -4.57 -9.06
N MET A 94 -12.43 -4.36 -9.29
CA MET A 94 -11.51 -5.42 -9.65
C MET A 94 -11.31 -6.44 -8.52
N GLU A 95 -11.17 -5.98 -7.27
CA GLU A 95 -11.13 -6.87 -6.10
C GLU A 95 -12.40 -7.71 -5.95
N ASP A 96 -13.57 -7.10 -6.17
CA ASP A 96 -14.85 -7.80 -6.06
C ASP A 96 -15.02 -8.84 -7.19
N MET A 97 -14.57 -8.53 -8.42
CA MET A 97 -14.53 -9.51 -9.52
C MET A 97 -13.58 -10.68 -9.22
N ILE A 98 -12.40 -10.43 -8.62
CA ILE A 98 -11.47 -11.51 -8.24
C ILE A 98 -12.13 -12.44 -7.20
N LYS A 99 -12.86 -11.88 -6.23
CA LYS A 99 -13.60 -12.70 -5.25
C LYS A 99 -14.72 -13.51 -5.89
N GLU A 100 -15.41 -12.94 -6.87
CA GLU A 100 -16.46 -13.65 -7.62
C GLU A 100 -15.87 -14.81 -8.44
N ILE A 101 -14.74 -14.58 -9.12
CA ILE A 101 -14.01 -15.65 -9.82
C ILE A 101 -13.60 -16.75 -8.85
N ASP A 102 -12.95 -16.42 -7.73
CA ASP A 102 -12.54 -17.41 -6.72
C ASP A 102 -13.76 -18.18 -6.18
N TYR A 103 -14.89 -17.50 -5.93
CA TYR A 103 -16.13 -18.18 -5.56
C TYR A 103 -16.59 -19.18 -6.63
N LEU A 104 -16.66 -18.75 -7.90
CA LEU A 104 -17.11 -19.59 -9.03
C LEU A 104 -16.18 -20.78 -9.26
N GLU A 105 -14.86 -20.60 -9.21
CA GLU A 105 -13.85 -21.67 -9.36
C GLU A 105 -13.95 -22.74 -8.26
N ASN A 106 -14.47 -22.36 -7.09
CA ASN A 106 -14.63 -23.27 -5.96
C ASN A 106 -16.00 -23.96 -5.89
N GLN A 107 -16.87 -23.78 -6.89
CA GLN A 107 -18.19 -24.43 -6.91
C GLN A 107 -18.14 -25.89 -7.37
N ASP A 108 -19.07 -26.71 -6.86
CA ASP A 108 -19.15 -28.14 -7.15
C ASP A 108 -19.32 -28.45 -8.64
N TRP A 109 -20.03 -27.60 -9.38
CA TRP A 109 -20.26 -27.79 -10.82
C TRP A 109 -19.04 -27.50 -11.70
N VAL A 110 -18.01 -26.81 -11.19
CA VAL A 110 -16.71 -26.62 -11.87
C VAL A 110 -15.75 -27.77 -11.58
N ARG A 111 -15.92 -28.43 -10.44
CA ARG A 111 -15.04 -29.50 -9.95
C ARG A 111 -15.47 -30.91 -10.36
N ASN A 112 -16.57 -31.03 -11.12
CA ASN A 112 -17.11 -32.29 -11.66
C ASN A 112 -16.72 -32.50 -13.12
#